data_AF-A0A9P3AV96-F1
#
_entry.id   AF-A0A9P3AV96-F1
#
_cell.length_a   1.000
_cell.length_b   1.000
_cell.length_c   1.000
_cell.angle_alpha   90.00
_cell.angle_beta   90.00
_cell.angle_gamma   90.00
#
_symmetry.space_group_name_H-M   'P 1'
#
loop_
_entity.id
_entity.type
_entity.pdbx_description
1 polymer ?
#
loop_
_entity_poly.entity_id
_entity_poly.type
_entity_poly.pdbx_seq_one_letter_code
_entity_poly.pdbx_strand_id
1 'polypeptide(L)'
;MQIQNKELRENQFDLYTKADSTYVMFDVFSASLQDLQNKISVLSQAIHDLKVVTDKRSKSNDQSVLPSFIYQNAYGDYLMAKFDLAYSGFQSFADKYPNAELVPQAQFYMGECFYSMSLEEYKKVEQRYKKRSDLVSSARLKIALCCQKLDKNEEAIRMFSSIIKDFPQSPESLTAKESIEIYNNAQKR
;
A
#
# COMPACT_ATOMS: atom_id res chain seq x y z
N MET A 1 -11.07 -22.63 40.78
CA MET A 1 -11.01 -22.91 39.33
C MET A 1 -11.74 -21.89 38.44
N GLN A 2 -12.95 -21.40 38.80
CA GLN A 2 -13.69 -20.44 37.95
C GLN A 2 -13.08 -19.03 37.94
N ILE A 3 -12.60 -18.51 39.07
CA ILE A 3 -12.00 -17.17 39.17
C ILE A 3 -10.70 -17.08 38.37
N GLN A 4 -9.82 -18.08 38.52
CA GLN A 4 -8.55 -18.16 37.80
C GLN A 4 -8.73 -18.27 36.27
N ASN A 5 -9.82 -18.90 35.80
CA ASN A 5 -10.18 -18.92 34.37
C ASN A 5 -10.71 -17.57 33.87
N LYS A 6 -11.33 -16.77 34.73
CA LYS A 6 -11.82 -15.43 34.37
C LYS A 6 -10.65 -14.45 34.23
N GLU A 7 -9.75 -14.42 35.22
CA GLU A 7 -8.53 -13.61 35.18
C GLU A 7 -7.61 -13.98 34.01
N LEU A 8 -7.50 -15.28 33.67
CA LEU A 8 -6.74 -15.71 32.51
C LEU A 8 -7.33 -15.18 31.18
N ARG A 9 -8.66 -15.14 31.06
CA ARG A 9 -9.34 -14.59 29.87
C ARG A 9 -9.21 -13.06 29.79
N GLU A 10 -9.31 -12.36 30.91
CA GLU A 10 -9.10 -10.92 30.98
C GLU A 10 -7.65 -10.56 30.61
N ASN A 11 -6.66 -11.28 31.16
CA ASN A 11 -5.26 -11.10 30.79
C ASN A 11 -5.00 -11.39 29.31
N GLN A 12 -5.64 -12.42 28.73
CA GLN A 12 -5.55 -12.70 27.30
C GLN A 12 -6.16 -11.57 26.47
N PHE A 13 -7.34 -11.08 26.84
CA PHE A 13 -7.99 -9.95 26.17
C PHE A 13 -7.13 -8.67 26.21
N ASP A 14 -6.53 -8.37 27.36
CA ASP A 14 -5.61 -7.24 27.52
C ASP A 14 -4.32 -7.40 26.70
N LEU A 15 -3.81 -8.63 26.57
CA LEU A 15 -2.68 -8.96 25.70
C LEU A 15 -3.03 -8.74 24.23
N TYR A 16 -4.22 -9.18 23.78
CA TYR A 16 -4.68 -8.96 22.40
C TYR A 16 -4.84 -7.47 22.08
N THR A 17 -5.49 -6.72 22.96
CA THR A 17 -5.71 -5.27 22.74
C THR A 17 -4.41 -4.47 22.75
N LYS A 18 -3.45 -4.81 23.62
CA LYS A 18 -2.11 -4.20 23.59
C LYS A 18 -1.35 -4.56 22.33
N ALA A 19 -1.41 -5.81 21.89
CA ALA A 19 -0.79 -6.24 20.63
C ALA A 19 -1.36 -5.42 19.46
N ASP A 20 -2.68 -5.40 19.28
CA ASP A 20 -3.37 -4.64 18.23
C ASP A 20 -2.98 -3.15 18.23
N SER A 21 -2.95 -2.52 19.42
CA SER A 21 -2.53 -1.12 19.56
C SER A 21 -1.07 -0.88 19.14
N THR A 22 -0.18 -1.81 19.46
CA THR A 22 1.25 -1.71 19.10
C THR A 22 1.45 -1.85 17.59
N TYR A 23 0.69 -2.72 16.93
CA TYR A 23 0.72 -2.88 15.48
C TYR A 23 0.19 -1.63 14.76
N VAL A 24 -0.95 -1.09 15.19
CA VAL A 24 -1.48 0.17 14.63
C VAL A 24 -0.46 1.31 14.78
N MET A 25 0.24 1.37 15.91
CA MET A 25 1.30 2.36 16.12
C MET A 25 2.48 2.17 15.17
N PHE A 26 2.89 0.93 14.90
CA PHE A 26 3.94 0.62 13.92
C PHE A 26 3.53 0.99 12.49
N ASP A 27 2.29 0.73 12.09
CA ASP A 27 1.75 1.12 10.79
C ASP A 27 1.74 2.65 10.62
N VAL A 28 1.29 3.38 11.65
CA VAL A 28 1.32 4.85 11.64
C VAL A 28 2.75 5.38 11.58
N PHE A 29 3.68 4.74 12.29
CA PHE A 29 5.09 5.13 12.26
C PHE A 29 5.74 4.88 10.90
N SER A 30 5.53 3.71 10.30
CA SER A 30 6.03 3.38 8.97
C SER A 30 5.47 4.33 7.90
N ALA A 31 4.17 4.64 7.96
CA ALA A 31 3.55 5.63 7.09
C ALA A 31 4.17 7.02 7.26
N SER A 32 4.48 7.42 8.49
CA SER A 32 5.15 8.70 8.79
C SER A 32 6.59 8.74 8.24
N LEU A 33 7.32 7.62 8.33
CA LEU A 33 8.65 7.50 7.73
C LEU A 33 8.60 7.60 6.21
N GLN A 34 7.64 6.94 5.57
CA GLN A 34 7.46 7.01 4.12
C GLN A 34 7.14 8.44 3.67
N ASP A 35 6.26 9.14 4.37
CA ASP A 35 5.93 10.53 4.08
C ASP A 35 7.15 11.46 4.25
N LEU A 36 7.97 11.22 5.28
CA LEU A 36 9.21 11.96 5.46
C LEU A 36 10.21 11.70 4.33
N GLN A 37 10.40 10.45 3.91
CA GLN A 37 11.25 10.08 2.78
C GLN A 37 10.78 10.74 1.48
N ASN A 38 9.46 10.81 1.26
CA ASN A 38 8.89 11.54 0.13
C ASN A 38 9.18 13.03 0.17
N LYS A 39 8.96 13.67 1.33
CA LYS A 39 9.25 15.10 1.51
C LYS A 39 10.71 15.41 1.26
N ILE A 40 11.64 14.57 1.74
CA ILE A 40 13.07 14.70 1.47
C ILE A 40 13.37 14.60 -0.03
N SER A 41 12.79 13.60 -0.71
CA SER A 41 12.99 13.40 -2.15
C SER A 41 12.49 14.59 -2.96
N VAL A 42 11.30 15.11 -2.61
CA VAL A 42 10.68 16.26 -3.25
C VAL A 42 11.49 17.54 -3.02
N LEU A 43 12.05 17.72 -1.81
CA LEU A 43 12.95 18.84 -1.53
C LEU A 43 14.24 18.75 -2.35
N SER A 44 14.82 17.56 -2.51
CA SER A 44 15.98 17.35 -3.40
C SER A 44 15.68 17.80 -4.82
N GLN A 45 14.55 17.34 -5.37
CA GLN A 45 14.12 17.74 -6.71
C GLN A 45 13.82 19.24 -6.81
N ALA A 46 13.19 19.84 -5.79
CA ALA A 46 12.93 21.29 -5.78
C ALA A 46 14.23 22.11 -5.76
N ILE A 47 15.26 21.66 -5.04
CA ILE A 47 16.59 22.30 -5.08
C ILE A 47 17.21 22.17 -6.48
N HIS A 48 17.08 21.02 -7.13
CA HIS A 48 17.53 20.83 -8.51
C HIS A 48 16.79 21.76 -9.47
N ASP A 49 15.45 21.84 -9.36
CA ASP A 49 14.60 22.71 -10.15
C ASP A 49 15.02 24.18 -9.99
N LEU A 50 15.30 24.63 -8.76
CA LEU A 50 15.78 26.00 -8.49
C LEU A 50 17.13 26.29 -9.14
N LYS A 51 18.10 25.38 -9.09
CA LYS A 51 19.40 25.54 -9.77
C LYS A 51 19.22 25.72 -11.28
N VAL A 52 18.38 24.89 -11.89
CA VAL A 52 18.06 24.97 -13.32
C VAL A 52 17.42 26.31 -13.66
N VAL A 53 16.48 26.80 -12.84
CA VAL A 53 15.83 28.10 -13.05
C VAL A 53 16.83 29.25 -12.87
N THR A 54 17.72 29.21 -11.88
CA THR A 54 18.74 30.26 -11.69
C THR A 54 19.74 30.33 -12.83
N ASP A 55 20.13 29.18 -13.40
CA ASP A 55 21.02 29.12 -14.56
C ASP A 55 20.31 29.57 -15.85
N LYS A 56 19.05 29.16 -16.04
CA LYS A 56 18.21 29.52 -17.20
C LYS A 56 17.71 30.96 -17.18
N ARG A 57 17.65 31.65 -16.03
CA ARG A 57 17.29 33.08 -15.98
C ARG A 57 18.29 33.97 -16.74
N SER A 58 19.46 33.45 -17.10
CA SER A 58 20.40 34.10 -18.03
C SER A 58 20.00 33.98 -19.52
N LYS A 59 19.13 33.02 -19.88
CA LYS A 59 18.67 32.75 -21.25
C LYS A 59 17.26 32.14 -21.27
N SER A 60 16.27 32.97 -21.63
CA SER A 60 14.88 32.65 -22.04
C SER A 60 13.77 32.56 -20.96
N ASN A 61 12.57 32.94 -21.40
CA ASN A 61 11.35 33.22 -20.63
C ASN A 61 10.32 32.07 -20.76
N ASP A 62 10.75 30.82 -20.54
CA ASP A 62 9.90 29.64 -20.71
C ASP A 62 9.16 29.31 -19.40
N GLN A 63 7.82 29.36 -19.40
CA GLN A 63 6.96 28.99 -18.27
C GLN A 63 6.85 27.45 -18.15
N SER A 64 7.99 26.76 -18.12
CA SER A 64 8.00 25.30 -17.94
C SER A 64 7.62 24.95 -16.50
N VAL A 65 6.46 24.31 -16.32
CA VAL A 65 6.01 23.79 -15.02
C VAL A 65 7.06 22.87 -14.42
N LEU A 66 7.51 23.12 -13.19
CA LEU A 66 8.64 22.41 -12.59
C LEU A 66 8.33 20.91 -12.34
N PRO A 67 9.32 20.01 -12.52
CA PRO A 67 9.18 18.59 -12.20
C PRO A 67 8.60 18.32 -10.81
N SER A 68 9.12 18.99 -9.78
CA SER A 68 8.65 18.87 -8.40
C SER A 68 7.16 19.17 -8.24
N PHE A 69 6.63 20.17 -8.96
CA PHE A 69 5.22 20.55 -8.89
C PHE A 69 4.29 19.50 -9.51
N ILE A 70 4.64 18.95 -10.68
CA ILE A 70 3.83 17.89 -11.31
C ILE A 70 3.78 16.65 -10.42
N TYR A 71 4.93 16.24 -9.88
CA TYR A 71 5.00 15.12 -8.94
C TYR A 71 4.15 15.37 -7.68
N GLN A 72 4.25 16.56 -7.08
CA GLN A 72 3.48 16.90 -5.87
C GLN A 72 1.97 16.85 -6.11
N ASN A 73 1.48 17.29 -7.27
CA ASN A 73 0.05 17.19 -7.59
C ASN A 73 -0.41 15.74 -7.68
N ALA A 74 0.34 14.89 -8.40
CA ALA A 74 0.03 13.46 -8.51
C ALA A 74 0.06 12.76 -7.15
N TYR A 75 1.04 13.11 -6.30
CA TYR A 75 1.12 12.60 -4.93
C TYR A 75 -0.03 13.11 -4.06
N GLY A 76 -0.50 14.35 -4.26
CA GLY A 76 -1.71 14.87 -3.63
C GLY A 76 -2.95 14.05 -3.97
N ASP A 77 -3.13 13.68 -5.24
CA ASP A 77 -4.23 12.80 -5.67
C ASP A 77 -4.09 11.39 -5.06
N TYR A 78 -2.87 10.87 -4.94
CA TYR A 78 -2.60 9.60 -4.27
C TYR A 78 -3.04 9.63 -2.79
N LEU A 79 -2.69 10.68 -2.06
CA LEU A 79 -3.08 10.85 -0.65
C LEU A 79 -4.61 11.00 -0.49
N MET A 80 -5.30 11.53 -1.49
CA MET A 80 -6.76 11.59 -1.55
C MET A 80 -7.41 10.27 -2.02
N ALA A 81 -6.64 9.20 -2.18
CA ALA A 81 -7.06 7.90 -2.70
C ALA A 81 -7.68 7.95 -4.12
N LYS A 82 -7.35 8.98 -4.90
CA LYS A 82 -7.79 9.11 -6.31
C LYS A 82 -6.77 8.41 -7.20
N PHE A 83 -6.68 7.10 -7.08
CA PHE A 83 -5.58 6.31 -7.67
C PHE A 83 -5.51 6.38 -9.20
N ASP A 84 -6.63 6.51 -9.90
CA ASP A 84 -6.65 6.71 -11.37
C ASP A 84 -5.97 8.03 -11.79
N LEU A 85 -6.31 9.12 -11.08
CA LEU A 85 -5.75 10.45 -11.35
C LEU A 85 -4.28 10.50 -10.94
N ALA A 86 -3.95 9.94 -9.78
CA ALA A 86 -2.59 9.85 -9.30
C ALA A 86 -1.69 9.08 -10.28
N TYR A 87 -2.13 7.91 -10.74
CA TYR A 87 -1.41 7.12 -11.73
C TYR A 87 -1.13 7.93 -13.00
N SER A 88 -2.17 8.57 -13.55
CA SER A 88 -2.06 9.39 -14.75
C SER A 88 -1.09 10.58 -14.55
N GLY A 89 -1.13 11.21 -13.38
CA GLY A 89 -0.23 12.30 -13.01
C GLY A 89 1.24 11.86 -12.90
N PHE A 90 1.50 10.72 -12.24
CA PHE A 90 2.84 10.16 -12.14
C PHE A 90 3.38 9.69 -13.49
N GLN A 91 2.53 9.09 -14.33
CA GLN A 91 2.89 8.72 -15.69
C GLN A 91 3.29 9.96 -16.51
N SER A 92 2.46 11.01 -16.48
CA SER A 92 2.76 12.26 -17.18
C SER A 92 4.05 12.91 -16.68
N PHE A 93 4.33 12.83 -15.37
CA PHE A 93 5.59 13.28 -14.80
C PHE A 93 6.79 12.50 -15.36
N ALA A 94 6.72 11.16 -15.36
CA ALA A 94 7.79 10.30 -15.84
C ALA A 94 8.05 10.49 -17.35
N ASP A 95 6.99 10.65 -18.14
CA ASP A 95 7.09 10.88 -19.59
C ASP A 95 7.72 12.23 -19.92
N LYS A 96 7.35 13.29 -19.16
CA LYS A 96 7.82 14.65 -19.40
C LYS A 96 9.23 14.90 -18.85
N TYR A 97 9.58 14.24 -17.75
CA TYR A 97 10.84 14.42 -17.04
C TYR A 97 11.54 13.07 -16.76
N PRO A 98 11.91 12.31 -17.81
CA PRO A 98 12.43 10.95 -17.65
C PRO A 98 13.78 10.87 -16.89
N ASN A 99 14.48 12.00 -16.75
CA ASN A 99 15.75 12.09 -16.04
C ASN A 99 15.63 12.75 -14.65
N ALA A 100 14.42 13.05 -14.17
CA ALA A 100 14.24 13.65 -12.84
C ALA A 100 14.53 12.62 -11.74
N GLU A 101 15.04 13.09 -10.59
CA GLU A 101 15.39 12.24 -9.46
C GLU A 101 14.17 11.52 -8.86
N LEU A 102 12.96 12.07 -9.06
CA LEU A 102 11.71 11.49 -8.58
C LEU A 102 11.12 10.42 -9.50
N VAL A 103 11.70 10.12 -10.66
CA VAL A 103 11.15 9.10 -11.58
C VAL A 103 11.02 7.72 -10.94
N PRO A 104 12.02 7.19 -10.21
CA PRO A 104 11.87 5.91 -9.51
C PRO A 104 10.73 5.92 -8.49
N GLN A 105 10.58 6.99 -7.71
CA GLN A 105 9.48 7.16 -6.77
C GLN A 105 8.13 7.27 -7.48
N ALA A 106 8.04 7.99 -8.60
CA ALA A 106 6.83 8.05 -9.40
C ALA A 106 6.41 6.66 -9.90
N GLN A 107 7.37 5.87 -10.39
CA GLN A 107 7.13 4.48 -10.81
C GLN A 107 6.64 3.60 -9.65
N PHE A 108 7.21 3.79 -8.46
CA PHE A 108 6.77 3.10 -7.24
C PHE A 108 5.31 3.43 -6.92
N TYR A 109 4.94 4.72 -6.89
CA TYR A 109 3.57 5.13 -6.61
C TYR A 109 2.57 4.72 -7.68
N MET A 110 2.99 4.62 -8.94
CA MET A 110 2.18 4.02 -10.00
C MET A 110 1.83 2.56 -9.68
N GLY A 111 2.76 1.78 -9.13
CA GLY A 111 2.52 0.42 -8.66
C GLY A 111 1.52 0.38 -7.50
N GLU A 112 1.69 1.24 -6.50
CA GLU A 112 0.76 1.37 -5.37
C GLU A 112 -0.67 1.73 -5.80
N CYS A 113 -0.78 2.61 -6.80
CA CYS A 113 -2.07 2.93 -7.42
C CYS A 113 -2.69 1.68 -8.05
N PHE A 114 -1.94 0.92 -8.84
CA PHE A 114 -2.43 -0.31 -9.46
C PHE A 114 -2.93 -1.35 -8.45
N TYR A 115 -2.18 -1.58 -7.38
CA TYR A 115 -2.61 -2.50 -6.33
C TYR A 115 -3.88 -2.03 -5.65
N SER A 116 -4.01 -0.73 -5.39
CA SER A 116 -5.18 -0.13 -4.75
C SER A 116 -6.43 -0.23 -5.64
N MET A 117 -6.31 0.06 -6.93
CA MET A 117 -7.41 -0.08 -7.89
C MET A 117 -7.82 -1.55 -8.08
N SER A 118 -6.83 -2.45 -8.21
CA SER A 118 -7.07 -3.90 -8.32
C SER A 118 -7.80 -4.44 -7.10
N LEU A 119 -7.38 -4.02 -5.90
CA LEU A 119 -8.03 -4.39 -4.64
C LEU A 119 -9.52 -4.02 -4.63
N GLU A 120 -9.86 -2.82 -5.11
CA GLU A 120 -11.24 -2.36 -5.19
C GLU A 120 -12.08 -3.22 -6.14
N GLU A 121 -11.56 -3.53 -7.33
CA GLU A 121 -12.25 -4.39 -8.30
C GLU A 121 -12.46 -5.82 -7.79
N TYR A 122 -11.46 -6.41 -7.13
CA TYR A 122 -11.65 -7.74 -6.52
C TYR A 122 -12.65 -7.70 -5.36
N LYS A 123 -12.67 -6.63 -4.54
CA LYS A 123 -13.69 -6.44 -3.51
C LYS A 123 -15.09 -6.35 -4.11
N LYS A 124 -15.27 -5.74 -5.29
CA LYS A 124 -16.55 -5.73 -6.02
C LYS A 124 -16.99 -7.14 -6.43
N VAL A 125 -16.06 -8.01 -6.85
CA VAL A 125 -16.38 -9.41 -7.18
C VAL A 125 -16.96 -10.15 -5.99
N GLU A 126 -16.29 -10.07 -4.84
CA GLU A 126 -16.75 -10.71 -3.61
C GLU A 126 -18.12 -10.18 -3.16
N GLN A 127 -18.34 -8.87 -3.25
CA GLN A 127 -19.59 -8.26 -2.82
C GLN A 127 -20.77 -8.62 -3.73
N ARG A 128 -20.57 -8.63 -5.05
CA ARG A 128 -21.64 -8.78 -6.05
C ARG A 128 -21.93 -10.24 -6.41
N TYR A 129 -20.94 -11.13 -6.32
CA TYR A 129 -21.04 -12.50 -6.82
C TYR A 129 -20.86 -13.58 -5.75
N LYS A 130 -21.29 -13.31 -4.51
CA LYS A 130 -21.21 -14.21 -3.34
C LYS A 130 -21.63 -15.68 -3.57
N LYS A 131 -22.46 -15.95 -4.57
CA LYS A 131 -22.96 -17.30 -4.92
C LYS A 131 -22.07 -18.08 -5.89
N ARG A 132 -21.10 -17.44 -6.57
CA ARG A 132 -20.13 -18.13 -7.45
C ARG A 132 -18.88 -18.47 -6.65
N SER A 133 -18.82 -19.68 -6.10
CA SER A 133 -17.75 -20.11 -5.21
C SER A 133 -16.34 -19.91 -5.81
N ASP A 134 -16.15 -20.29 -7.08
CA ASP A 134 -14.81 -20.40 -7.68
C ASP A 134 -14.14 -19.04 -7.92
N LEU A 135 -14.87 -18.05 -8.45
CA LEU A 135 -14.30 -16.71 -8.67
C LEU A 135 -14.20 -15.92 -7.36
N VAL A 136 -15.01 -16.24 -6.35
CA VAL A 136 -14.95 -15.58 -5.04
C VAL A 136 -13.70 -16.03 -4.28
N SER A 137 -13.33 -17.32 -4.30
CA SER A 137 -12.07 -17.78 -3.70
C SER A 137 -10.86 -17.15 -4.39
N SER A 138 -10.82 -17.13 -5.73
CA SER A 138 -9.75 -16.46 -6.49
C SER A 138 -9.68 -14.96 -6.20
N ALA A 139 -10.82 -14.26 -6.15
CA ALA A 139 -10.85 -12.82 -5.83
C ALA A 139 -10.35 -12.54 -4.42
N ARG A 140 -10.74 -13.34 -3.42
CA ARG A 140 -10.22 -13.19 -2.04
C ARG A 140 -8.72 -13.42 -1.96
N LEU A 141 -8.19 -14.38 -2.72
CA LEU A 141 -6.74 -14.59 -2.77
C LEU A 141 -6.05 -13.36 -3.35
N LYS A 142 -6.58 -12.78 -4.42
CA LYS A 142 -6.03 -11.54 -5.01
C LYS A 142 -6.14 -10.34 -4.07
N ILE A 143 -7.24 -10.21 -3.32
CA ILE A 143 -7.37 -9.20 -2.25
C ILE A 143 -6.24 -9.36 -1.23
N ALA A 144 -6.03 -10.57 -0.72
CA ALA A 144 -4.98 -10.84 0.28
C ALA A 144 -3.58 -10.50 -0.26
N LEU A 145 -3.29 -10.85 -1.51
CA LEU A 145 -2.02 -10.53 -2.17
C LEU A 145 -1.84 -9.02 -2.39
N CYS A 146 -2.89 -8.30 -2.80
CA CYS A 146 -2.86 -6.84 -2.89
C CYS A 146 -2.62 -6.21 -1.51
N CYS A 147 -3.28 -6.68 -0.46
CA CYS A 147 -3.01 -6.24 0.91
C CYS A 147 -1.56 -6.47 1.30
N GLN A 148 -0.97 -7.62 0.97
CA GLN A 148 0.44 -7.89 1.23
C GLN A 148 1.38 -6.96 0.45
N LYS A 149 1.05 -6.61 -0.79
CA LYS A 149 1.85 -5.68 -1.61
C LYS A 149 1.77 -4.24 -1.15
N LEU A 150 0.66 -3.86 -0.54
CA LEU A 150 0.45 -2.56 0.10
C LEU A 150 0.95 -2.54 1.56
N ASP A 151 1.78 -3.50 1.95
CA ASP A 151 2.31 -3.72 3.31
C ASP A 151 1.24 -3.88 4.42
N LYS A 152 -0.03 -4.12 4.04
CA LYS A 152 -1.16 -4.42 4.95
C LYS A 152 -1.16 -5.90 5.32
N ASN A 153 -0.07 -6.35 5.94
CA ASN A 153 0.19 -7.76 6.21
C ASN A 153 -0.89 -8.42 7.08
N GLU A 154 -1.42 -7.72 8.08
CA GLU A 154 -2.50 -8.28 8.89
C GLU A 154 -3.80 -8.48 8.11
N GLU A 155 -4.19 -7.50 7.28
CA GLU A 155 -5.38 -7.61 6.43
C GLU A 155 -5.19 -8.79 5.48
N ALA A 156 -3.98 -8.96 4.92
CA ALA A 156 -3.62 -10.11 4.10
C ALA A 156 -3.78 -11.44 4.87
N ILE A 157 -3.23 -11.57 6.08
CA ILE A 157 -3.33 -12.79 6.90
C ILE A 157 -4.77 -13.08 7.31
N ARG A 158 -5.57 -12.06 7.66
CA ARG A 158 -7.00 -12.22 7.95
C ARG A 158 -7.74 -12.76 6.72
N MET A 159 -7.44 -12.21 5.54
CA MET A 159 -8.05 -12.67 4.28
C MET A 159 -7.61 -14.09 3.92
N PHE A 160 -6.32 -14.43 3.99
CA PHE A 160 -5.84 -15.80 3.79
C PHE A 160 -6.51 -16.80 4.75
N SER A 161 -6.64 -16.44 6.03
CA SER A 161 -7.32 -17.27 7.03
C SER A 161 -8.79 -17.50 6.69
N SER A 162 -9.48 -16.48 6.18
CA SER A 162 -10.88 -16.62 5.73
C SER A 162 -11.02 -17.55 4.53
N ILE A 163 -10.06 -17.56 3.59
CA ILE A 163 -10.05 -18.46 2.44
C ILE A 163 -9.93 -19.91 2.92
N ILE A 164 -9.04 -20.17 3.88
CA ILE A 164 -8.83 -21.52 4.43
C ILE A 164 -10.09 -22.03 5.12
N LYS A 165 -10.80 -21.15 5.82
CA LYS A 165 -12.04 -21.49 6.54
C LYS A 165 -13.22 -21.73 5.59
N ASP A 166 -13.42 -20.82 4.64
CA ASP A 166 -14.63 -20.79 3.82
C ASP A 166 -14.49 -21.65 2.55
N PHE A 167 -13.26 -21.87 2.07
CA PHE A 167 -12.96 -22.63 0.85
C PHE A 167 -11.87 -23.72 1.06
N PRO A 168 -12.01 -24.60 2.06
CA PRO A 168 -10.92 -25.48 2.53
C PRO A 168 -10.39 -26.49 1.50
N GLN A 169 -11.15 -26.81 0.44
CA GLN A 169 -10.75 -27.74 -0.62
C GLN A 169 -10.29 -27.03 -1.91
N SER A 170 -10.29 -25.69 -1.93
CA SER A 170 -9.89 -24.93 -3.11
C SER A 170 -8.36 -24.87 -3.27
N PRO A 171 -7.84 -24.72 -4.50
CA PRO A 171 -6.43 -24.42 -4.72
C PRO A 171 -5.98 -23.14 -3.99
N GLU A 172 -6.86 -22.13 -3.91
CA GLU A 172 -6.56 -20.89 -3.19
C GLU A 172 -6.35 -21.12 -1.69
N SER A 173 -7.04 -22.09 -1.08
CA SER A 173 -6.78 -22.45 0.31
C SER A 173 -5.39 -23.06 0.52
N LEU A 174 -4.82 -23.75 -0.47
CA LEU A 174 -3.45 -24.25 -0.38
C LEU A 174 -2.46 -23.07 -0.42
N THR A 175 -2.60 -22.18 -1.40
CA THR A 175 -1.76 -20.97 -1.50
C THR A 175 -1.87 -20.07 -0.27
N ALA A 176 -3.06 -19.94 0.31
CA ALA A 176 -3.27 -19.16 1.52
C ALA A 176 -2.52 -19.75 2.73
N LYS A 177 -2.48 -21.08 2.87
CA LYS A 177 -1.70 -21.75 3.94
C LYS A 177 -0.21 -21.48 3.77
N GLU A 178 0.31 -21.68 2.56
CA GLU A 178 1.72 -21.42 2.25
C GLU A 178 2.12 -19.98 2.54
N SER A 179 1.25 -19.02 2.18
CA SER A 179 1.50 -17.59 2.41
C SER A 179 1.57 -17.24 3.90
N ILE A 180 0.69 -17.81 4.72
CA ILE A 180 0.73 -17.65 6.19
C ILE A 180 1.99 -18.29 6.79
N GLU A 181 2.40 -19.47 6.32
CA GLU A 181 3.61 -20.14 6.79
C GLU A 181 4.87 -19.32 6.48
N ILE A 182 4.98 -18.79 5.26
CA ILE A 182 6.08 -17.90 4.86
C ILE A 182 6.13 -16.67 5.76
N TYR A 183 4.99 -16.02 6.02
CA TYR A 183 4.91 -14.86 6.90
C TYR A 183 5.39 -15.18 8.33
N ASN A 184 4.90 -16.29 8.91
CA ASN A 184 5.28 -16.72 10.25
C ASN A 184 6.77 -17.07 10.36
N ASN A 185 7.36 -17.61 9.29
CA ASN A 185 8.79 -17.92 9.26
C ASN A 185 9.65 -16.67 9.12
N ALA A 186 9.18 -15.65 8.42
CA ALA A 186 9.86 -14.35 8.32
C ALA A 186 9.91 -13.62 9.68
N GLN A 187 8.85 -13.70 10.47
CA GLN A 187 8.76 -13.09 11.81
C GLN A 187 9.65 -13.76 12.88
N LYS A 188 10.09 -15.00 12.64
CA LYS A 188 10.93 -15.78 13.57
C LYS A 188 12.44 -15.57 13.38
N ARG A 189 12.84 -14.88 12.32
CA ARG A 189 14.24 -14.61 11.98
C ARG A 189 14.65 -13.22 12.44
#